data_AF-A0A7W6BYU9-F1
#
_entry.id   AF-A0A7W6BYU9-F1
#
_cell.length_a   1.000
_cell.length_b   1.000
_cell.length_c   1.000
_cell.angle_alpha   90.00
_cell.angle_beta   90.00
_cell.angle_gamma   90.00
#
_symmetry.space_group_name_H-M   'P 1'
#
loop_
_entity.id
_entity.type
_entity.pdbx_description
1 polymer ?
#
loop_
_entity_poly.entity_id
_entity_poly.type
_entity_poly.pdbx_seq_one_letter_code
_entity_poly.pdbx_strand_id
1 'polypeptide(L)' 'MNRLADAIRHANGATLMVGIYPDARRVDLPDRPAAQGLQWVTRIGRAGITEAGLPHDGFLPLRRFIRWVNDEN' A
#
# COMPACT_ATOMS: atom_id res chain seq x y z
N MET A 1 23.44 -1.69 -4.67
CA MET A 1 22.88 -1.38 -3.33
C MET A 1 21.42 -1.78 -3.36
N ASN A 2 21.01 -2.79 -2.60
CA ASN A 2 19.64 -3.33 -2.59
C ASN A 2 18.91 -2.86 -1.33
N ARG A 3 18.39 -1.63 -1.32
CA ARG A 3 17.58 -1.13 -0.20
C ARG A 3 16.11 -1.41 -0.46
N LEU A 4 15.36 -1.71 0.60
CA LEU A 4 13.91 -1.95 0.51
C LEU A 4 13.17 -0.79 -0.19
N ALA A 5 13.58 0.44 0.10
CA ALA A 5 12.99 1.63 -0.50
C ALA A 5 13.23 1.75 -2.02
N ASP A 6 14.25 1.06 -2.55
CA ASP A 6 14.51 1.01 -3.99
C ASP A 6 13.51 0.10 -4.70
N ALA A 7 12.93 -0.89 -4.01
CA ALA A 7 11.94 -1.81 -4.58
C ALA A 7 10.56 -1.16 -4.75
N ILE A 8 10.23 -0.16 -3.92
CA ILE A 8 8.95 0.58 -3.97
C ILE A 8 8.69 1.20 -5.35
N ARG A 9 9.73 1.56 -6.10
CA ARG A 9 9.61 2.15 -7.45
C ARG A 9 8.90 1.24 -8.47
N HIS A 10 8.82 -0.07 -8.18
CA HIS A 10 8.19 -1.05 -9.06
C HIS A 10 6.70 -1.21 -8.78
N ALA A 11 6.19 -0.62 -7.70
CA ALA A 11 4.77 -0.59 -7.37
C ALA A 11 4.20 0.81 -7.69
N ASN A 12 2.96 0.85 -8.17
CA ASN A 12 2.32 2.08 -8.64
C ASN A 12 0.80 2.06 -8.40
N GLY A 13 0.07 3.01 -8.97
CA GLY A 13 -1.40 3.10 -8.88
C GLY A 13 -2.21 1.90 -9.37
N ALA A 14 -1.60 1.00 -10.15
CA ALA A 14 -2.19 -0.27 -10.55
C ALA A 14 -1.88 -1.41 -9.56
N THR A 15 -0.97 -1.19 -8.62
CA THR A 15 -0.64 -2.14 -7.54
C THR A 15 -1.62 -1.94 -6.38
N LEU A 16 -2.58 -2.86 -6.26
CA LEU A 16 -3.57 -2.82 -5.18
C LEU A 16 -2.92 -2.90 -3.79
N MET A 17 -1.98 -3.83 -3.60
CA MET A 17 -1.40 -4.14 -2.30
C MET A 17 0.05 -4.59 -2.40
N VAL A 18 0.85 -4.21 -1.40
CA VAL A 18 2.21 -4.74 -1.18
C VAL A 18 2.36 -5.27 0.25
N GLY A 19 2.95 -6.46 0.36
CA GLY A 19 3.35 -7.05 1.63
C GLY A 19 4.83 -6.80 1.93
N ILE A 20 5.17 -6.34 3.14
CA ILE A 20 6.54 -6.09 3.58
C ILE A 20 7.02 -7.20 4.52
N TYR A 21 8.26 -7.64 4.32
CA TYR A 21 8.97 -8.54 5.22
C TYR A 21 10.47 -8.13 5.35
N PRO A 22 11.04 -8.11 6.56
CA PRO A 22 10.35 -8.25 7.84
C PRO A 22 9.48 -7.02 8.15
N ASP A 23 8.36 -7.22 8.86
CA ASP A 23 7.34 -6.18 9.15
C ASP A 23 7.90 -4.92 9.83
N ALA A 24 8.90 -5.11 10.69
CA ALA A 24 9.61 -4.01 11.36
C ALA A 24 10.25 -2.98 10.42
N ARG A 25 10.37 -3.29 9.11
CA ARG A 25 10.92 -2.39 8.09
C ARG A 25 9.86 -1.54 7.40
N ARG A 26 8.58 -1.74 7.69
CA ARG A 26 7.47 -0.95 7.11
C ARG A 26 7.52 0.51 7.57
N VAL A 27 7.94 0.75 8.80
CA VAL A 27 8.15 2.11 9.36
C VAL A 27 9.23 2.91 8.64
N ASP A 28 10.11 2.26 7.86
CA ASP A 28 11.11 2.95 7.03
C ASP A 28 10.50 3.52 5.74
N LEU A 29 9.22 3.23 5.45
CA LEU A 29 8.53 3.54 4.19
C LEU A 29 7.18 4.27 4.37
N PRO A 30 7.03 5.29 5.23
CA PRO A 30 5.71 5.88 5.51
C PRO A 30 5.11 6.60 4.29
N ASP A 31 5.87 7.50 3.67
CA ASP A 31 5.30 8.40 2.64
C ASP A 31 5.50 7.88 1.21
N ARG A 32 6.52 7.05 1.00
CA ARG A 32 6.90 6.58 -0.35
C ARG A 32 5.81 5.76 -1.04
N PRO A 33 5.12 4.81 -0.38
CA PRO A 33 4.00 4.08 -0.96
C PRO A 33 2.89 5.01 -1.46
N ALA A 34 2.47 5.97 -0.64
CA ALA A 34 1.42 6.92 -0.98
C ALA A 34 1.82 7.83 -2.15
N ALA A 35 3.08 8.27 -2.17
CA ALA A 35 3.63 9.06 -3.27
C ALA A 35 3.69 8.28 -4.60
N GLN A 36 3.84 6.96 -4.57
CA GLN A 36 3.78 6.10 -5.76
C GLN A 36 2.35 5.71 -6.17
N GLY A 37 1.35 6.06 -5.35
CA GLY A 37 -0.05 5.76 -5.62
C GLY A 37 -0.46 4.34 -5.24
N LEU A 38 0.33 3.63 -4.41
CA LEU A 38 -0.14 2.39 -3.81
C LEU A 38 -1.44 2.67 -3.03
N GLN A 39 -2.26 1.65 -2.87
CA GLN A 39 -3.49 1.76 -2.08
C GLN A 39 -3.38 1.08 -0.73
N TRP A 40 -2.51 0.06 -0.61
CA TRP A 40 -2.42 -0.74 0.61
C TRP A 40 -0.99 -1.26 0.86
N VAL A 41 -0.49 -1.03 2.08
CA VAL A 41 0.74 -1.65 2.60
C VAL A 41 0.42 -2.46 3.85
N THR A 42 0.89 -3.72 3.88
CA THR A 42 0.63 -4.64 5.01
C THR A 42 1.85 -5.54 5.26
N ARG A 43 1.80 -6.35 6.32
CA ARG A 43 2.72 -7.45 6.58
C ARG A 43 2.42 -8.63 5.65
N ILE A 44 3.46 -9.31 5.17
CA ILE A 44 3.28 -10.57 4.41
C ILE A 44 2.43 -11.58 5.22
N GLY A 45 1.41 -12.15 4.58
CA GLY A 45 0.49 -13.12 5.18
C GLY A 45 -0.77 -12.53 5.81
N ARG A 46 -0.92 -11.19 5.81
CA ARG A 46 -2.12 -10.50 6.31
C ARG A 46 -3.01 -9.92 5.21
N ALA A 47 -2.63 -10.16 3.94
CA ALA A 47 -3.40 -9.75 2.78
C ALA A 47 -4.79 -10.42 2.75
N GLY A 48 -5.83 -9.64 2.46
CA GLY A 48 -7.18 -10.16 2.19
C GLY A 48 -8.17 -10.14 3.36
N ILE A 49 -7.88 -9.41 4.44
CA ILE A 49 -8.91 -9.11 5.45
C ILE A 49 -9.84 -8.03 4.88
N THR A 50 -11.05 -8.43 4.48
CA THR A 50 -12.09 -7.52 4.02
C THR A 50 -13.15 -7.36 5.11
N GLU A 51 -13.23 -6.16 5.67
CA GLU A 51 -14.29 -5.79 6.60
C GLU A 51 -15.54 -5.33 5.83
N ALA A 52 -16.72 -5.62 6.40
CA ALA A 52 -17.97 -5.17 5.83
C ALA A 52 -18.02 -3.63 5.79
N GLY A 53 -18.27 -3.06 4.60
CA GLY A 53 -18.28 -1.61 4.39
C GLY A 53 -16.99 -1.05 3.81
N LEU A 54 -15.95 -1.87 3.62
CA LEU A 54 -14.81 -1.45 2.80
C LEU A 54 -15.25 -1.29 1.34
N PRO A 55 -14.89 -0.18 0.67
CA PRO A 55 -15.23 0.02 -0.72
C PRO A 55 -14.46 -0.99 -1.57
N HIS A 56 -15.07 -2.14 -1.88
CA HIS A 56 -14.45 -3.09 -2.80
C HIS A 56 -14.16 -2.42 -4.16
N ASP A 57 -15.00 -1.46 -4.59
CA ASP A 57 -14.89 -0.76 -5.88
C ASP A 57 -15.11 0.77 -5.80
N GLY A 58 -15.40 1.33 -4.63
CA GLY A 58 -15.70 2.77 -4.45
C GLY A 58 -14.49 3.69 -4.62
N PHE A 59 -13.28 3.14 -4.76
CA PHE A 59 -12.03 3.88 -4.86
C PHE A 59 -11.69 4.37 -6.27
N LEU A 60 -12.24 3.73 -7.32
CA LEU A 60 -11.98 4.13 -8.71
C LEU A 60 -12.43 5.57 -9.03
N PRO A 61 -13.59 6.05 -8.55
CA PRO A 61 -13.98 7.46 -8.65
C PRO A 61 -13.17 8.38 -7.73
N LEU A 62 -12.91 7.96 -6.48
CA LEU A 62 -12.23 8.78 -5.46
C LEU A 62 -10.76 9.07 -5.79
N ARG A 63 -10.06 8.19 -6.52
CA ARG A 63 -8.65 8.42 -6.91
C ARG A 63 -8.44 9.70 -7.75
N ARG A 64 -9.52 10.26 -8.33
CA ARG A 64 -9.45 11.53 -9.09
C ARG A 64 -9.31 12.74 -8.19
N PHE A 65 -9.67 12.62 -6.91
CA PHE A 65 -9.73 13.73 -5.97
C PHE A 65 -8.65 13.64 -4.88
N ILE A 66 -8.23 12.44 -4.50
CA ILE A 66 -7.33 12.21 -3.36
C ILE A 66 -6.37 11.05 -3.67
N ARG A 67 -5.12 11.17 -3.23
CA ARG A 67 -4.20 10.02 -3.10
C ARG A 67 -4.32 9.49 -1.68
N TRP A 68 -4.64 8.21 -1.56
CA TRP A 68 -4.89 7.55 -0.28
C TRP A 68 -4.14 6.21 -0.23
N VAL A 69 -3.61 5.91 0.94
CA VAL A 69 -2.99 4.63 1.30
C VAL A 69 -3.61 4.16 2.61
N ASN A 70 -4.01 2.90 2.65
CA ASN A 70 -4.20 2.18 3.90
C ASN A 70 -2.85 1.61 4.35
N ASP A 71 -2.41 1.99 5.54
CA ASP A 71 -1.25 1.44 6.21
C ASP A 71 -1.72 0.79 7.51
N GLU A 72 -1.70 -0.54 7.55
CA GLU A 72 -2.18 -1.31 8.71
C GLU A 72 -1.22 -1.20 9.88
N ASN A 73 -1.67 -1.44 11.13
CA ASN A 73 -0.76 -1.64 12.27
C ASN A 73 -0.49 -3.13 12.52
#